data_AF-A0A1I5TJ73-F1
#
_entry.id   AF-A0A1I5TJ73-F1
#
_cell.length_a   1.000
_cell.length_b   1.000
_cell.length_c   1.000
_cell.angle_alpha   90.00
_cell.angle_beta   90.00
_cell.angle_gamma   90.00
#
_symmetry.space_group_name_H-M   'P 1'
#
loop_
_entity.id
_entity.type
_entity.pdbx_description
1 polymer ?
#
loop_
_entity_poly.entity_id
_entity_poly.type
_entity_poly.pdbx_seq_one_letter_code
_entity_poly.pdbx_strand_id
1 'polypeptide(L)'
;MINILNFSALTAFGSYTYEEITLAKARELLLKEGFISAISHEGNATLLSQLMGFEIAFNRIEYRQQKEETALVFKIKKTSSRTGC
;
A
#
# COMPACT_ATOMS: atom_id res chain seq x y z
N MET A 1 0.55 5.67 12.91
CA MET A 1 1.54 5.30 11.88
C MET A 1 1.00 4.14 11.07
N ILE A 2 1.04 4.25 9.74
CA ILE A 2 0.41 3.31 8.79
C ILE A 2 1.48 2.55 8.01
N ASN A 3 1.31 1.25 7.78
CA ASN A 3 2.22 0.49 6.91
C ASN A 3 1.74 0.52 5.47
N ILE A 4 2.66 0.75 4.53
CA ILE A 4 2.38 0.68 3.09
C ILE A 4 2.89 -0.65 2.53
N LEU A 5 2.00 -1.43 1.94
CA LEU A 5 2.28 -2.76 1.40
C LEU A 5 2.03 -2.80 -0.11
N ASN A 6 2.78 -3.64 -0.83
CA ASN A 6 2.57 -3.91 -2.25
C ASN A 6 1.63 -5.09 -2.54
N PHE A 7 1.26 -5.86 -1.51
CA PHE A 7 0.29 -6.95 -1.61
C PHE A 7 -0.52 -7.08 -0.32
N SER A 8 -1.75 -7.58 -0.44
CA SER A 8 -2.60 -7.88 0.71
C SER A 8 -2.11 -9.17 1.35
N ALA A 9 -1.60 -9.11 2.57
CA ALA A 9 -1.19 -10.26 3.35
C ALA A 9 -1.79 -10.19 4.75
N LEU A 10 -2.30 -11.34 5.20
CA LEU A 10 -2.64 -11.55 6.59
C LEU A 10 -1.49 -12.34 7.24
N THR A 11 -0.77 -11.71 8.15
CA THR A 11 0.41 -12.29 8.83
C THR A 11 0.16 -12.61 10.30
N ALA A 12 -1.03 -12.29 10.79
CA ALA A 12 -1.55 -12.70 12.09
C ALA A 12 -2.99 -13.23 11.95
N PHE A 13 -3.42 -14.06 12.90
CA PHE A 13 -4.80 -14.55 12.94
C PHE A 13 -5.72 -13.52 13.62
N GLY A 14 -6.93 -13.37 13.09
CA GLY A 14 -7.94 -12.45 13.63
C GLY A 14 -8.99 -12.06 12.59
N SER A 15 -9.82 -11.09 12.95
CA SER A 15 -10.80 -10.47 12.05
C SER A 15 -10.23 -9.20 11.45
N TYR A 16 -10.42 -9.02 10.15
CA TYR A 16 -9.91 -7.87 9.40
C TYR A 16 -11.00 -7.31 8.49
N THR A 17 -11.02 -5.98 8.37
CA THR A 17 -11.78 -5.27 7.36
C THR A 17 -10.84 -4.91 6.22
N TYR A 18 -11.25 -5.18 4.97
CA TYR A 18 -10.47 -4.87 3.78
C TYR A 18 -11.36 -4.16 2.76
N GLU A 19 -11.08 -2.88 2.55
CA GLU A 19 -11.92 -1.97 1.77
C GLU A 19 -11.08 -1.14 0.80
N GLU A 20 -11.66 -0.84 -0.37
CA GLU A 20 -11.04 0.07 -1.35
C GLU A 20 -11.26 1.52 -0.91
N ILE A 21 -10.20 2.32 -0.96
CA ILE A 21 -10.26 3.76 -0.70
C ILE A 21 -9.71 4.54 -1.91
N THR A 22 -10.07 5.82 -2.01
CA THR A 22 -9.54 6.70 -3.06
C THR A 22 -8.09 7.08 -2.80
N LEU A 23 -7.36 7.41 -3.87
CA LEU A 23 -5.98 7.91 -3.77
C LEU A 23 -5.89 9.17 -2.89
N ALA A 24 -6.87 10.06 -3.00
CA ALA A 24 -6.95 11.27 -2.17
C ALA A 24 -7.06 10.92 -0.68
N LYS A 25 -7.91 9.95 -0.32
CA LYS A 25 -8.06 9.53 1.07
C LYS A 25 -6.80 8.85 1.60
N ALA A 26 -6.17 8.00 0.80
CA ALA A 26 -4.90 7.38 1.15
C ALA A 26 -3.82 8.44 1.46
N ARG A 27 -3.72 9.47 0.61
CA ARG A 27 -2.78 10.58 0.80
C ARG A 27 -3.01 11.33 2.10
N GLU A 28 -4.26 11.68 2.40
CA GLU A 28 -4.66 12.35 3.65
C GLU A 28 -4.26 11.54 4.88
N LEU A 29 -4.55 10.23 4.87
CA LEU A 29 -4.23 9.31 5.97
C LEU A 29 -2.72 9.22 6.21
N LEU A 30 -1.93 9.08 5.15
CA LEU A 30 -0.47 8.98 5.24
C LEU A 30 0.16 10.25 5.81
N LEU A 31 -0.32 11.42 5.38
CA LEU A 31 0.18 12.71 5.87
C LEU A 31 -0.22 12.99 7.33
N LYS A 32 -1.42 12.54 7.75
CA LYS A 32 -1.93 12.75 9.10
C LYS A 32 -1.28 11.82 10.13
N GLU A 33 -1.22 10.53 9.83
CA GLU A 33 -0.84 9.49 10.80
C GLU A 33 0.64 9.11 10.75
N GLY A 34 1.36 9.60 9.73
CA GLY A 34 2.70 9.12 9.37
C GLY A 34 2.69 7.69 8.86
N PHE A 35 3.78 7.25 8.25
CA PHE A 35 3.84 5.92 7.64
C PHE A 35 5.22 5.26 7.65
N ILE A 36 5.20 3.94 7.50
CA ILE A 36 6.37 3.10 7.23
C ILE A 36 6.12 2.42 5.89
N SER A 37 7.06 2.57 4.96
CA SER A 37 7.03 1.82 3.71
C SER A 37 7.55 0.40 3.94
N ALA A 38 6.81 -0.60 3.45
CA ALA A 38 7.27 -1.97 3.30
C ALA A 38 7.13 -2.43 1.84
N ILE A 39 7.45 -1.51 0.91
CA ILE A 39 7.42 -1.78 -0.52
C ILE A 39 8.67 -2.56 -0.95
N SER A 40 8.46 -3.79 -1.43
CA SER A 40 9.54 -4.71 -1.82
C SER A 40 9.97 -4.62 -3.29
N HIS A 41 9.46 -3.67 -4.07
CA HIS A 41 9.82 -3.47 -5.48
C HIS A 41 10.06 -1.99 -5.77
N GLU A 42 11.26 -1.64 -6.24
CA GLU A 42 11.68 -0.25 -6.43
C GLU A 42 10.78 0.50 -7.43
N GLY A 43 10.40 -0.14 -8.55
CA GLY A 43 9.48 0.47 -9.52
C GLY A 43 8.11 0.82 -8.92
N ASN A 44 7.65 0.07 -7.92
CA ASN A 44 6.39 0.38 -7.24
C ASN A 44 6.57 1.55 -6.27
N ALA A 45 7.71 1.64 -5.58
CA ALA A 45 8.05 2.75 -4.69
C ALA A 45 8.15 4.07 -5.48
N THR A 46 8.81 4.05 -6.63
CA THR A 46 8.91 5.21 -7.53
C THR A 46 7.53 5.64 -8.05
N LEU A 47 6.73 4.70 -8.57
CA LEU A 47 5.38 4.99 -9.05
C LEU A 47 4.49 5.55 -7.93
N LEU A 48 4.53 4.93 -6.76
CA LEU A 48 3.78 5.40 -5.58
C LEU A 48 4.22 6.80 -5.16
N SER A 49 5.53 7.08 -5.17
CA SER A 49 6.05 8.41 -4.83
C SER A 49 5.51 9.48 -5.79
N GLN A 50 5.45 9.16 -7.08
CA GLN A 50 4.87 10.04 -8.09
C GLN A 50 3.36 10.26 -7.88
N LEU A 51 2.60 9.19 -7.59
CA LEU A 51 1.16 9.27 -7.34
C LEU A 51 0.81 10.01 -6.04
N MET A 52 1.61 9.80 -4.99
CA MET A 52 1.42 10.43 -3.68
C MET A 52 2.01 11.85 -3.62
N GLY A 53 2.86 12.23 -4.56
CA GLY A 53 3.54 13.53 -4.61
C GLY A 53 4.46 13.79 -3.40
N PHE A 54 4.93 12.74 -2.75
CA PHE A 54 5.97 12.74 -1.72
C PHE A 54 6.69 11.39 -1.76
N GLU A 55 7.89 11.33 -1.19
CA GLU A 55 8.74 10.13 -1.25
C GLU A 55 8.13 8.95 -0.47
N ILE A 56 8.00 7.82 -1.15
CA ILE A 56 7.73 6.51 -0.57
C ILE A 56 8.99 5.67 -0.77
N ALA A 57 9.74 5.44 0.30
CA ALA A 57 11.00 4.70 0.22
C ALA A 57 10.78 3.25 -0.26
N PHE A 58 11.67 2.75 -1.11
CA PHE A 58 11.83 1.30 -1.27
C PHE A 58 12.38 0.73 0.03
N ASN A 59 11.66 -0.23 0.62
CA ASN A 59 12.06 -0.79 1.91
C ASN A 59 11.57 -2.23 2.02
N ARG A 60 12.48 -3.18 1.80
CA ARG A 60 12.20 -4.61 1.86
C ARG A 60 12.37 -5.10 3.29
N ILE A 61 11.29 -5.06 4.05
CA ILE A 61 11.21 -5.57 5.42
C ILE A 61 10.22 -6.72 5.52
N GLU A 62 10.43 -7.60 6.50
CA GLU A 62 9.42 -8.58 6.89
C GLU A 62 8.31 -7.85 7.66
N TYR A 63 7.10 -7.86 7.12
CA TYR A 63 5.94 -7.23 7.74
C TYR A 63 5.15 -8.25 8.59
N ARG A 64 4.93 -7.93 9.86
CA ARG A 64 4.10 -8.72 10.77
C ARG A 64 3.04 -7.86 11.44
N GLN A 65 1.78 -8.13 11.13
CA GLN A 65 0.63 -7.40 11.65
C GLN A 65 0.57 -7.45 13.17
N GLN A 66 0.37 -6.28 13.77
CA GLN A 66 0.02 -6.12 15.18
C GLN A 66 -1.49 -5.99 15.35
N LYS A 67 -1.98 -6.22 16.57
CA LYS A 67 -3.39 -5.96 16.90
C LYS A 67 -3.69 -4.47 16.72
N GLU A 68 -4.88 -4.18 16.18
CA GLU A 68 -5.38 -2.81 15.95
C GLU A 68 -4.57 -2.01 14.89
N GLU A 69 -3.63 -2.65 14.21
CA GLU A 69 -2.82 -2.01 13.17
C GLU A 69 -3.58 -1.86 11.85
N THR A 70 -3.35 -0.74 11.17
CA THR A 70 -3.88 -0.46 9.84
C THR A 70 -2.75 -0.45 8.81
N ALA A 71 -3.02 -1.05 7.65
CA ALA A 71 -2.12 -1.03 6.50
C ALA A 71 -2.84 -0.52 5.25
N LEU A 72 -2.11 0.24 4.43
CA LEU A 72 -2.53 0.63 3.10
C LEU A 72 -1.87 -0.29 2.08
N VAL A 73 -2.68 -1.05 1.37
CA VAL A 73 -2.22 -1.97 0.32
C VAL A 73 -2.36 -1.30 -1.04
N PHE A 74 -1.23 -1.08 -1.71
CA PHE A 74 -1.23 -0.60 -3.09
C PHE A 74 -1.28 -1.79 -4.06
N LYS A 75 -2.40 -1.91 -4.78
CA LYS A 75 -2.62 -2.96 -5.77
C LYS A 75 -2.66 -2.35 -7.17
N ILE A 76 -1.66 -2.69 -8.00
CA ILE A 76 -1.67 -2.31 -9.42
C ILE A 76 -2.77 -3.11 -10.12
N LYS A 77 -3.80 -2.44 -10.63
CA LYS A 77 -4.77 -3.07 -11.54
C LYS A 77 -4.08 -3.22 -12.90
N LYS A 78 -3.96 -4.46 -13.40
CA LYS A 78 -3.55 -4.68 -14.79
C LYS A 78 -4.63 -4.04 -15.68
N THR A 79 -4.25 -3.09 -16.54
CA THR A 79 -5.10 -2.68 -17.64
C THR A 79 -5.38 -3.90 -18.51
N SER A 80 -6.65 -4.28 -18.66
CA SER A 80 -7.07 -5.20 -19.71
C SER A 80 -6.90 -4.48 -21.04
N SER A 81 -5.77 -4.70 -21.72
CA SER A 81 -5.65 -4.39 -23.14
C SER A 81 -5.77 -5.67 -23.95
N ARG A 82 -6.64 -5.59 -24.97
CA ARG A 82 -6.96 -6.54 -26.06
C ARG A 82 -8.19 -7.45 -25.84
N THR A 83 -9.36 -6.88 -26.10
CA THR A 83 -10.40 -7.59 -26.84
C THR A 83 -10.39 -7.02 -28.26
N GLY A 84 -9.73 -7.75 -29.15
CA GLY A 84 -9.49 -7.39 -30.54
C GLY A 84 -8.94 -8.63 -31.22
N CYS A 85 -9.78 -9.66 -31.30
CA CYS A 85 -9.73 -10.79 -32.22
C CYS A 85 -11.19 -11.12 -32.57
#